data_AF-A0A969FMI5-F1
#
_entry.id   AF-A0A969FMI5-F1
#
_cell.length_a   1.000
_cell.length_b   1.000
_cell.length_c   1.000
_cell.angle_alpha   90.00
_cell.angle_beta   90.00
_cell.angle_gamma   90.00
#
_symmetry.space_group_name_H-M   'P 1'
#
loop_
_entity.id
_entity.type
_entity.pdbx_description
1 polymer ?
#
loop_
_entity_poly.entity_id
_entity_poly.type
_entity_poly.pdbx_seq_one_letter_code
_entity_poly.pdbx_strand_id
1 'polypeptide(L)'
;MASGVKSARRQRIGLWKNFASGPPDHPSAWDRVRTLVRLRVSPGNFDTWFRPTHQASHDGTRLLVEVPNDMFGEWMRTTYLDVIHEVLPTAGLGGCQIEFVTRAALTESRSRRPEASGSRPVSPPVPRARLNARYTFDTFVVSSCNNFAHAAAKAVSEQPGATYNPLFLYGGVGLGKTHLMQAIGHQLTRSRPELRIAYLTSEEFVNELISSIRYEQTGLFRDRYRSVDVLLIDDIQFIAGKESTQEEFFHTFNALYDGQKQIVVTCDSPPRSIPTLEDAFEAASSGD
;
A
#
# COMPACT_ATOMS: atom_id res chain seq x y z
N MET A 1 -36.40 -3.05 -72.35
CA MET A 1 -36.61 -1.59 -72.35
C MET A 1 -36.45 -1.11 -70.92
N ALA A 2 -35.32 -0.44 -70.65
CA ALA A 2 -35.25 0.97 -70.23
C ALA A 2 -35.65 1.17 -68.75
N SER A 3 -34.65 1.40 -67.87
CA SER A 3 -34.29 2.74 -67.35
C SER A 3 -35.19 3.13 -66.17
N GLY A 4 -34.75 3.56 -64.99
CA GLY A 4 -33.48 4.06 -64.47
C GLY A 4 -33.71 4.44 -62.98
N VAL A 5 -32.71 4.34 -62.10
CA VAL A 5 -31.85 5.45 -61.63
C VAL A 5 -32.18 5.94 -60.19
N LYS A 6 -31.11 6.13 -59.40
CA LYS A 6 -30.90 6.88 -58.12
C LYS A 6 -31.19 6.11 -56.82
N SER A 7 -30.18 5.66 -56.06
CA SER A 7 -29.25 6.42 -55.17
C SER A 7 -29.91 6.99 -53.91
N ALA A 8 -29.55 6.47 -52.74
CA ALA A 8 -28.82 7.19 -51.68
C ALA A 8 -29.04 6.60 -50.26
N ARG A 9 -27.91 6.31 -49.60
CA ARG A 9 -27.56 6.53 -48.17
C ARG A 9 -28.47 6.03 -47.01
N ARG A 10 -27.77 5.24 -46.18
CA ARG A 10 -27.58 5.35 -44.71
C ARG A 10 -28.59 4.73 -43.74
N GLN A 11 -27.96 4.04 -42.78
CA GLN A 11 -28.18 3.96 -41.33
C GLN A 11 -28.72 2.66 -40.72
N ARG A 12 -27.82 2.13 -39.87
CA ARG A 12 -27.92 1.18 -38.75
C ARG A 12 -29.27 1.21 -38.03
N ILE A 13 -29.72 0.05 -37.55
CA ILE A 13 -30.19 -0.18 -36.17
C ILE A 13 -29.88 -1.64 -35.81
N GLY A 14 -29.25 -1.83 -34.65
CA GLY A 14 -28.78 -3.11 -34.14
C GLY A 14 -29.88 -3.93 -33.47
N LEU A 15 -29.80 -5.25 -33.65
CA LEU A 15 -30.54 -6.24 -32.89
C LEU A 15 -29.70 -6.72 -31.71
N TRP A 16 -30.27 -6.58 -30.53
CA TRP A 16 -29.74 -6.99 -29.24
C TRP A 16 -29.88 -8.52 -29.09
N LYS A 17 -28.83 -9.20 -28.65
CA LYS A 17 -28.95 -10.56 -28.09
C LYS A 17 -28.21 -10.65 -26.76
N ASN A 18 -28.99 -11.02 -25.75
CA ASN A 18 -28.57 -11.44 -24.42
C ASN A 18 -27.43 -12.46 -24.48
N PHE A 19 -26.41 -12.29 -23.64
CA PHE A 19 -25.57 -13.39 -23.21
C PHE A 19 -25.78 -13.63 -21.71
N ALA A 20 -26.39 -14.78 -21.45
CA ALA A 20 -26.39 -15.45 -20.17
C ALA A 20 -24.98 -15.97 -19.84
N SER A 21 -24.74 -16.11 -18.54
CA SER A 21 -23.65 -16.82 -17.89
C SER A 21 -23.28 -18.15 -18.58
N GLY A 22 -22.03 -18.23 -19.05
CA GLY A 22 -21.33 -19.46 -19.44
C GLY A 22 -19.88 -19.39 -18.92
N PRO A 23 -19.20 -20.53 -18.70
CA PRO A 23 -17.89 -20.58 -18.05
C PRO A 23 -16.82 -19.97 -18.99
N PRO A 24 -15.83 -19.18 -18.50
CA PRO A 24 -14.86 -18.57 -19.38
C PRO A 24 -13.65 -19.49 -19.61
N ASP A 25 -13.64 -20.26 -20.70
CA ASP A 25 -12.49 -21.04 -21.17
C ASP A 25 -11.67 -20.32 -22.27
N HIS A 26 -11.66 -18.98 -22.25
CA HIS A 26 -10.63 -18.19 -22.93
C HIS A 26 -10.04 -17.18 -21.94
N PRO A 27 -8.71 -17.18 -21.70
CA PRO A 27 -8.10 -16.21 -20.80
C PRO A 27 -8.41 -14.81 -21.32
N SER A 28 -9.00 -13.98 -20.46
CA SER A 28 -9.35 -12.61 -20.78
C SER A 28 -8.09 -11.82 -21.16
N ALA A 29 -8.26 -10.68 -21.82
CA ALA A 29 -7.13 -9.82 -22.18
C ALA A 29 -6.35 -9.39 -20.92
N TRP A 30 -7.05 -9.16 -19.81
CA TRP A 30 -6.46 -8.91 -18.51
C TRP A 30 -5.72 -10.12 -17.92
N ASP A 31 -6.20 -11.36 -18.11
CA ASP A 31 -5.51 -12.55 -17.62
C ASP A 31 -4.12 -12.74 -18.23
N ARG A 32 -3.96 -12.34 -19.50
CA ARG A 32 -2.65 -12.31 -20.17
C ARG A 32 -1.74 -11.25 -19.53
N VAL A 33 -2.27 -10.06 -19.26
CA VAL A 33 -1.53 -9.02 -18.54
C VAL A 33 -1.12 -9.50 -17.14
N ARG A 34 -2.03 -10.09 -16.36
CA ARG A 34 -1.73 -10.64 -15.02
C ARG A 34 -0.63 -11.71 -15.08
N THR A 35 -0.67 -12.59 -16.08
CA THR A 35 0.35 -13.64 -16.24
C THR A 35 1.74 -13.05 -16.49
N LEU A 36 1.83 -12.01 -17.32
CA LEU A 36 3.09 -11.35 -17.62
C LEU A 36 3.59 -10.48 -16.45
N VAL A 37 2.69 -9.79 -15.76
CA VAL A 37 3.02 -9.00 -14.57
C VAL A 37 3.51 -9.88 -13.43
N ARG A 38 2.97 -11.10 -13.27
CA ARG A 38 3.43 -12.06 -12.25
C ARG A 38 4.93 -12.38 -12.34
N LEU A 39 5.54 -12.25 -13.52
CA LEU A 39 6.98 -12.46 -13.73
C LEU A 39 7.83 -11.24 -13.36
N ARG A 40 7.20 -10.09 -13.08
CA ARG A 40 7.84 -8.78 -12.88
C ARG A 40 7.67 -8.22 -11.46
N VAL A 41 6.66 -8.68 -10.72
CA VAL A 41 6.42 -8.32 -9.31
C VAL A 41 6.60 -9.51 -8.38
N SER A 42 6.88 -9.23 -7.10
CA SER A 42 6.99 -10.26 -6.08
C SER A 42 5.66 -11.03 -5.92
N PRO A 43 5.71 -12.33 -5.54
CA PRO A 43 4.51 -13.14 -5.37
C PRO A 43 3.49 -12.53 -4.38
N GLY A 44 3.97 -11.91 -3.30
CA GLY A 44 3.11 -11.24 -2.32
C GLY A 44 2.39 -10.01 -2.89
N ASN A 45 3.09 -9.22 -3.71
CA ASN A 45 2.49 -8.05 -4.38
C ASN A 45 1.48 -8.49 -5.43
N PHE A 46 1.76 -9.57 -6.17
CA PHE A 46 0.84 -10.13 -7.13
C PHE A 46 -0.47 -10.61 -6.48
N ASP A 47 -0.37 -11.40 -5.40
CA ASP A 47 -1.54 -11.91 -4.68
C ASP A 47 -2.38 -10.80 -4.05
N THR A 48 -1.76 -9.68 -3.67
CA THR A 48 -2.45 -8.55 -3.04
C THR A 48 -3.12 -7.63 -4.06
N TRP A 49 -2.41 -7.31 -5.15
CA TRP A 49 -2.81 -6.22 -6.06
C TRP A 49 -3.42 -6.69 -7.37
N PHE A 50 -2.96 -7.81 -7.93
CA PHE A 50 -3.41 -8.29 -9.24
C PHE A 50 -4.45 -9.42 -9.12
N ARG A 51 -4.39 -10.24 -8.08
CA ARG A 51 -5.39 -11.31 -7.86
C ARG A 51 -6.82 -10.81 -7.67
N PRO A 52 -7.11 -9.74 -6.91
CA PRO A 52 -8.48 -9.25 -6.71
C PRO A 52 -8.99 -8.38 -7.87
N THR A 53 -8.24 -8.28 -8.97
CA THR A 53 -8.64 -7.50 -10.15
C THR A 53 -9.23 -8.40 -11.22
N HIS A 54 -10.28 -7.90 -11.86
CA HIS A 54 -11.00 -8.63 -12.90
C HIS A 54 -11.21 -7.73 -14.12
N GLN A 55 -11.29 -8.34 -15.30
CA GLN A 55 -11.65 -7.57 -16.49
C GLN A 55 -13.15 -7.22 -16.42
N ALA A 56 -13.46 -5.93 -16.35
CA ALA A 56 -14.84 -5.46 -16.39
C ALA A 56 -15.35 -5.39 -17.83
N SER A 57 -14.58 -4.78 -18.73
CA SER A 57 -14.89 -4.71 -20.16
C SER A 57 -13.65 -4.44 -21.00
N HIS A 58 -13.72 -4.72 -22.29
CA HIS A 58 -12.64 -4.45 -23.24
C HIS A 58 -13.25 -4.11 -24.62
N ASP A 59 -12.94 -2.93 -25.14
CA ASP A 59 -13.42 -2.44 -26.45
C ASP A 59 -12.27 -2.20 -27.46
N GLY A 60 -11.15 -2.91 -27.29
CA GLY A 60 -9.98 -2.83 -28.18
C GLY A 60 -9.16 -1.53 -28.11
N THR A 61 -9.74 -0.44 -27.60
CA THR A 61 -9.06 0.85 -27.34
C THR A 61 -8.96 1.18 -25.85
N ARG A 62 -9.87 0.62 -25.05
CA ARG A 62 -9.92 0.80 -23.60
C ARG A 62 -10.16 -0.54 -22.91
N LEU A 63 -9.43 -0.76 -21.83
CA LEU A 63 -9.56 -1.92 -20.95
C LEU A 63 -10.00 -1.42 -19.57
N LEU A 64 -11.24 -1.75 -19.20
CA LEU A 64 -11.76 -1.46 -17.88
C LEU A 64 -11.40 -2.61 -16.95
N VAL A 65 -10.66 -2.29 -15.89
CA VAL A 65 -10.26 -3.25 -14.86
C VAL A 65 -11.07 -2.95 -13.61
N GLU A 66 -11.88 -3.94 -13.21
CA GLU A 66 -12.60 -3.88 -11.94
C GLU A 66 -11.60 -3.94 -10.80
N VAL A 67 -11.65 -2.91 -9.97
CA VAL A 67 -10.89 -2.80 -8.74
C VAL A 67 -11.83 -2.76 -7.54
N PRO A 68 -11.39 -3.22 -6.36
CA PRO A 68 -12.29 -3.32 -5.23
C PRO A 68 -12.76 -1.97 -4.65
N ASN A 69 -11.95 -0.91 -4.74
CA ASN A 69 -12.31 0.46 -4.34
C ASN A 69 -11.47 1.51 -5.10
N ASP A 70 -11.88 2.78 -5.09
CA ASP A 70 -11.25 3.83 -5.91
C ASP A 70 -9.79 4.08 -5.48
N MET A 71 -9.53 4.03 -4.17
CA MET A 71 -8.18 4.16 -3.60
C MET A 71 -7.25 3.02 -4.07
N PHE A 72 -7.77 1.79 -4.19
CA PHE A 72 -7.04 0.65 -4.74
C PHE A 72 -6.72 0.85 -6.24
N GLY A 73 -7.66 1.42 -6.99
CA GLY A 73 -7.46 1.82 -8.38
C GLY A 73 -6.39 2.90 -8.53
N GLU A 74 -6.44 3.94 -7.70
CA GLU A 74 -5.47 5.04 -7.68
C GLU A 74 -4.06 4.54 -7.35
N TRP A 75 -3.96 3.66 -6.36
CA TRP A 75 -2.67 3.10 -5.96
C TRP A 75 -2.09 2.20 -7.06
N MET A 76 -2.90 1.36 -7.73
CA MET A 76 -2.41 0.59 -8.87
C MET A 76 -2.02 1.48 -10.05
N ARG A 77 -2.74 2.59 -10.25
CA ARG A 77 -2.44 3.58 -11.28
C ARG A 77 -1.13 4.33 -11.01
N THR A 78 -0.79 4.58 -9.75
CA THR A 78 0.44 5.31 -9.39
C THR A 78 1.64 4.38 -9.26
N THR A 79 1.45 3.14 -8.79
CA THR A 79 2.54 2.22 -8.44
C THR A 79 2.86 1.22 -9.55
N TYR A 80 1.84 0.75 -10.27
CA TYR A 80 2.02 -0.34 -11.24
C TYR A 80 1.67 0.02 -12.67
N LEU A 81 1.23 1.25 -12.94
CA LEU A 81 0.85 1.63 -14.30
C LEU A 81 2.01 1.55 -15.28
N ASP A 82 3.22 1.94 -14.89
CA ASP A 82 4.42 1.81 -15.72
C ASP A 82 4.74 0.35 -16.03
N VAL A 83 4.72 -0.50 -14.99
CA VAL A 83 4.91 -1.95 -15.12
C VAL A 83 3.87 -2.52 -16.06
N ILE A 84 2.60 -2.12 -15.92
CA ILE A 84 1.52 -2.60 -16.77
C ILE A 84 1.69 -2.12 -18.21
N HIS A 85 2.05 -0.85 -18.44
CA HIS A 85 2.30 -0.28 -19.76
C HIS A 85 3.42 -0.99 -20.51
N GLU A 86 4.47 -1.44 -19.81
CA GLU A 86 5.56 -2.21 -20.41
C GLU A 86 5.10 -3.58 -20.92
N VAL A 87 4.11 -4.22 -20.27
CA VAL A 87 3.60 -5.53 -20.67
C VAL A 87 2.37 -5.49 -21.57
N LEU A 88 1.72 -4.34 -21.72
CA LEU A 88 0.58 -4.16 -22.64
C LEU A 88 0.91 -4.53 -24.11
N PRO A 89 2.03 -4.09 -24.72
CA PRO A 89 2.38 -4.46 -26.08
C PRO A 89 2.59 -5.98 -26.23
N THR A 90 3.25 -6.59 -25.26
CA THR A 90 3.51 -8.04 -25.22
C THR A 90 2.22 -8.85 -25.03
N ALA A 91 1.21 -8.28 -24.38
CA ALA A 91 -0.11 -8.88 -24.23
C ALA A 91 -1.02 -8.72 -25.47
N GLY A 92 -0.54 -8.07 -26.54
CA GLY A 92 -1.35 -7.79 -27.74
C GLY A 92 -2.33 -6.62 -27.57
N LEU A 93 -2.09 -5.77 -26.57
CA LEU A 93 -2.89 -4.60 -26.19
C LEU A 93 -2.11 -3.28 -26.38
N GLY A 94 -1.14 -3.27 -27.30
CA GLY A 94 -0.34 -2.07 -27.58
C GLY A 94 -1.23 -0.91 -28.05
N GLY A 95 -1.35 0.13 -27.22
CA GLY A 95 -2.20 1.30 -27.47
C GLY A 95 -3.55 1.31 -26.73
N CYS A 96 -3.86 0.29 -25.92
CA CYS A 96 -5.04 0.31 -25.04
C CYS A 96 -4.81 1.21 -23.82
N GLN A 97 -5.78 2.06 -23.50
CA GLN A 97 -5.81 2.79 -22.24
C GLN A 97 -6.45 1.91 -21.14
N ILE A 98 -5.76 1.79 -20.00
CA ILE A 98 -6.27 1.07 -18.84
C ILE A 98 -6.95 2.04 -17.91
N GLU A 99 -8.17 1.70 -17.50
CA GLU A 99 -8.93 2.47 -16.54
C GLU A 99 -9.37 1.54 -15.42
N PHE A 100 -8.97 1.87 -14.20
CA PHE A 100 -9.37 1.17 -12.99
C PHE A 100 -10.71 1.73 -12.52
N VAL A 101 -11.71 0.88 -12.44
CA VAL A 101 -13.09 1.25 -12.11
C VAL A 101 -13.61 0.35 -10.99
N THR A 102 -14.34 0.91 -10.04
CA THR A 102 -14.92 0.11 -8.96
C THR A 102 -16.17 -0.64 -9.40
N ARG A 103 -16.49 -1.74 -8.70
CA ARG A 103 -17.79 -2.39 -8.87
C ARG A 103 -18.95 -1.41 -8.64
N ALA A 104 -18.78 -0.47 -7.71
CA ALA A 104 -19.72 0.63 -7.48
C ALA A 104 -19.87 1.50 -8.74
N ALA A 105 -18.78 2.01 -9.33
CA ALA A 105 -18.83 2.80 -10.58
C ALA A 105 -19.42 2.02 -11.78
N LEU A 106 -19.13 0.73 -11.88
CA LEU A 106 -19.72 -0.17 -12.89
C LEU A 106 -21.22 -0.39 -12.70
N THR A 107 -21.68 -0.34 -11.44
CA THR A 107 -23.09 -0.54 -11.04
C THR A 107 -23.85 0.78 -10.92
N GLU A 108 -23.20 1.93 -10.74
CA GLU A 108 -23.82 3.26 -10.69
C GLU A 108 -24.37 3.70 -12.06
N SER A 109 -23.88 3.10 -13.15
CA SER A 109 -24.56 3.15 -14.46
C SER A 109 -25.87 2.33 -14.51
N ARG A 110 -26.19 1.57 -13.46
CA ARG A 110 -27.40 0.73 -13.30
C ARG A 110 -27.89 0.71 -11.85
N SER A 111 -28.50 1.83 -11.43
CA SER A 111 -29.51 1.91 -10.36
C SER A 111 -29.03 2.02 -8.90
N ARG A 112 -29.65 2.99 -8.20
CA ARG A 112 -29.47 3.36 -6.78
C ARG A 112 -30.10 2.32 -5.83
N ARG A 113 -29.39 1.99 -4.73
CA ARG A 113 -29.80 2.00 -3.29
C ARG A 113 -29.01 0.94 -2.48
N PRO A 114 -28.59 1.22 -1.21
CA PRO A 114 -27.69 0.32 -0.47
C PRO A 114 -28.45 -0.61 0.49
N GLU A 115 -28.00 -1.86 0.60
CA GLU A 115 -28.32 -2.74 1.73
C GLU A 115 -27.05 -3.44 2.25
N ALA A 116 -26.90 -3.37 3.57
CA ALA A 116 -25.84 -3.97 4.36
C ALA A 116 -26.07 -5.47 4.56
N SER A 117 -25.00 -6.26 4.63
CA SER A 117 -25.02 -7.52 5.36
C SER A 117 -23.61 -7.91 5.80
N GLY A 118 -23.42 -7.95 7.12
CA GLY A 118 -22.16 -8.29 7.75
C GLY A 118 -21.88 -9.78 7.73
N SER A 119 -20.59 -10.12 7.72
CA SER A 119 -20.09 -11.36 8.29
C SER A 119 -18.68 -11.12 8.81
N ARG A 120 -18.53 -11.39 10.10
CA ARG A 120 -17.34 -11.15 10.93
C ARG A 120 -16.44 -12.39 10.86
N PRO A 121 -15.17 -12.30 10.42
CA PRO A 121 -14.18 -13.32 10.73
C PRO A 121 -13.43 -12.94 12.01
N VAL A 122 -13.18 -13.97 12.80
CA VAL A 122 -12.41 -13.99 14.04
C VAL A 122 -10.98 -13.48 13.80
N SER A 123 -10.52 -12.63 14.71
CA SER A 123 -9.21 -11.99 14.73
C SER A 123 -8.07 -13.03 14.78
N PRO A 124 -7.03 -12.93 13.93
CA PRO A 124 -5.79 -13.65 14.17
C PRO A 124 -4.98 -12.97 15.30
N PRO A 125 -4.11 -13.70 16.01
CA PRO A 125 -3.23 -13.13 17.02
C PRO A 125 -2.27 -12.12 16.39
N VAL A 126 -1.89 -11.10 17.18
CA VAL A 126 -0.89 -10.08 16.82
C VAL A 126 0.34 -10.76 16.22
N PRO A 127 0.70 -10.51 14.94
CA PRO A 127 1.92 -11.06 14.37
C PRO A 127 3.09 -10.50 15.16
N ARG A 128 3.87 -11.37 15.80
CA ARG A 128 5.20 -10.99 16.31
C ARG A 128 5.96 -10.34 15.15
N ALA A 129 6.53 -9.17 15.39
CA ALA A 129 7.35 -8.45 14.41
C ALA A 129 8.27 -9.43 13.67
N ARG A 130 8.08 -9.59 12.36
CA ARG A 130 8.93 -10.47 11.53
C ARG A 130 10.24 -9.77 11.25
N LEU A 131 11.07 -9.64 12.29
CA LEU A 131 12.39 -9.03 12.19
C LEU A 131 13.36 -9.98 11.49
N ASN A 132 14.17 -9.45 10.58
CA ASN A 132 15.22 -10.20 9.92
C ASN A 132 16.33 -10.55 10.92
N ALA A 133 16.57 -11.84 11.14
CA ALA A 133 17.56 -12.32 12.12
C ALA A 133 18.99 -11.82 11.89
N ARG A 134 19.31 -11.33 10.69
CA ARG A 134 20.64 -10.80 10.35
C ARG A 134 20.84 -9.34 10.75
N TYR A 135 19.77 -8.60 11.02
CA TYR A 135 19.83 -7.16 11.29
C TYR A 135 19.88 -6.90 12.79
N THR A 136 21.07 -7.10 13.37
CA THR A 136 21.33 -6.94 14.80
C THR A 136 22.43 -5.91 15.02
N PHE A 137 22.57 -5.35 16.23
CA PHE A 137 23.67 -4.42 16.53
C PHE A 137 25.04 -5.10 16.34
N ASP A 138 25.16 -6.37 16.72
CA ASP A 138 26.41 -7.14 16.62
C ASP A 138 26.91 -7.29 15.17
N THR A 139 25.99 -7.31 14.20
CA THR A 139 26.29 -7.43 12.78
C THR A 139 26.38 -6.09 12.06
N PHE A 140 26.15 -4.97 12.76
CA PHE A 140 26.24 -3.64 12.18
C PHE A 140 27.67 -3.09 12.29
N VAL A 141 28.28 -2.75 11.16
CA VAL A 141 29.64 -2.20 11.13
C VAL A 141 29.60 -0.70 11.42
N VAL A 142 30.14 -0.31 12.57
CA VAL A 142 30.23 1.09 13.00
C VAL A 142 31.47 1.77 12.42
N SER A 143 31.28 2.97 11.90
CA SER A 143 32.34 3.86 11.42
C SER A 143 32.00 5.32 11.72
N SER A 144 32.91 6.25 11.46
CA SER A 144 32.70 7.68 11.74
C SER A 144 31.45 8.26 11.08
N CYS A 145 31.02 7.73 9.93
CA CYS A 145 29.85 8.25 9.20
C CYS A 145 28.49 7.76 9.74
N ASN A 146 28.45 6.66 10.50
CA ASN A 146 27.21 6.07 11.03
C ASN A 146 27.20 5.93 12.57
N ASN A 147 28.28 6.34 13.25
CA ASN A 147 28.42 6.23 14.70
C ASN A 147 27.30 6.97 15.45
N PHE A 148 26.90 8.14 14.98
CA PHE A 148 25.83 8.91 15.62
C PHE A 148 24.48 8.18 15.55
N ALA A 149 24.09 7.71 14.36
CA ALA A 149 22.85 6.95 14.17
C ALA A 149 22.87 5.64 14.98
N HIS A 150 24.00 4.96 15.03
CA HIS A 150 24.18 3.75 15.84
C HIS A 150 24.04 4.04 17.34
N ALA A 151 24.65 5.12 17.85
CA ALA A 151 24.55 5.51 19.25
C ALA A 151 23.11 5.89 19.64
N ALA A 152 22.42 6.67 18.80
CA ALA A 152 21.01 7.02 19.01
C ALA A 152 20.10 5.78 19.01
N ALA A 153 20.29 4.87 18.05
CA ALA A 153 19.57 3.60 18.00
C ALA A 153 19.81 2.76 19.26
N LYS A 154 21.05 2.71 19.75
CA LYS A 154 21.37 2.00 20.99
C LYS A 154 20.68 2.64 22.20
N ALA A 155 20.72 3.96 22.34
CA ALA A 155 20.03 4.69 23.40
C ALA A 155 18.52 4.41 23.43
N VAL A 156 17.86 4.43 22.26
CA VAL A 156 16.44 4.07 22.12
C VAL A 156 16.15 2.63 22.54
N SER A 157 17.04 1.69 22.20
CA SER A 157 16.87 0.29 22.61
C SER A 157 17.06 0.08 24.13
N GLU A 158 17.84 0.94 24.78
CA GLU A 158 18.08 0.91 26.22
C GLU A 158 16.98 1.61 27.00
N GLN A 159 16.44 2.73 26.50
CA GLN A 159 15.41 3.55 27.16
C GLN A 159 14.30 3.95 26.16
N PRO A 160 13.47 2.99 25.70
CA PRO A 160 12.43 3.27 24.72
C PRO A 160 11.39 4.26 25.27
N GLY A 161 11.06 5.29 24.49
CA GLY A 161 10.09 6.33 24.80
C GLY A 161 10.65 7.50 25.63
N ALA A 162 11.83 7.34 26.24
CA ALA A 162 12.41 8.34 27.14
C ALA A 162 13.47 9.25 26.47
N THR A 163 14.18 8.75 25.46
CA THR A 163 15.19 9.53 24.73
C THR A 163 15.02 9.30 23.25
N TYR A 164 15.18 10.36 22.44
CA TYR A 164 15.01 10.31 20.98
C TYR A 164 13.67 9.69 20.59
N ASN A 165 12.57 10.28 21.08
CA ASN A 165 11.22 9.90 20.69
C ASN A 165 10.54 11.10 20.00
N PRO A 166 10.14 10.97 18.73
CA PRO A 166 10.46 9.87 17.80
C PRO A 166 11.95 9.79 17.42
N LEU A 167 12.43 8.61 17.02
CA LEU A 167 13.73 8.43 16.38
C LEU A 167 13.55 8.40 14.86
N PHE A 168 14.12 9.39 14.17
CA PHE A 168 14.10 9.46 12.71
C PHE A 168 15.47 9.12 12.11
N LEU A 169 15.54 7.99 11.40
CA LEU A 169 16.75 7.53 10.71
C LEU A 169 16.66 7.86 9.22
N TYR A 170 17.48 8.79 8.74
CA TYR A 170 17.49 9.17 7.33
C TYR A 170 18.85 9.06 6.67
N GLY A 171 18.84 8.93 5.34
CA GLY A 171 20.03 8.80 4.52
C GLY A 171 19.75 8.00 3.25
N GLY A 172 20.67 8.03 2.28
CA GLY A 172 20.51 7.30 1.03
C GLY A 172 20.34 5.77 1.17
N VAL A 173 20.06 5.12 0.05
CA VAL A 173 19.88 3.67 -0.05
C VAL A 173 21.14 2.93 0.41
N GLY A 174 20.97 1.83 1.15
CA GLY A 174 22.08 0.98 1.57
C GLY A 174 22.92 1.49 2.75
N LEU A 175 22.55 2.62 3.37
CA LEU A 175 23.27 3.18 4.53
C LEU A 175 22.89 2.53 5.88
N GLY A 176 22.12 1.43 5.86
CA GLY A 176 21.84 0.63 7.05
C GLY A 176 20.70 1.13 7.95
N LYS A 177 19.83 2.02 7.46
CA LYS A 177 18.64 2.52 8.20
C LYS A 177 17.75 1.39 8.71
N THR A 178 17.29 0.53 7.80
CA THR A 178 16.49 -0.66 8.12
C THR A 178 17.23 -1.62 9.05
N HIS A 179 18.55 -1.77 8.89
CA HIS A 179 19.36 -2.62 9.77
C HIS A 179 19.33 -2.08 11.21
N LEU A 180 19.62 -0.79 11.40
CA LEU A 180 19.60 -0.17 12.73
C LEU A 180 18.21 -0.22 13.36
N MET A 181 17.15 0.10 12.62
CA MET A 181 15.78 0.02 13.13
C MET A 181 15.41 -1.40 13.57
N GLN A 182 15.73 -2.42 12.77
CA GLN A 182 15.46 -3.81 13.16
C GLN A 182 16.36 -4.29 14.30
N ALA A 183 17.59 -3.77 14.41
CA ALA A 183 18.48 -4.05 15.54
C ALA A 183 17.89 -3.56 16.86
N ILE A 184 17.25 -2.38 16.87
CA ILE A 184 16.46 -1.88 18.01
C ILE A 184 15.36 -2.90 18.36
N GLY A 185 14.58 -3.34 17.37
CA GLY A 185 13.52 -4.33 17.57
C GLY A 185 14.02 -5.64 18.17
N HIS A 186 15.15 -6.17 17.69
CA HIS A 186 15.77 -7.38 18.24
C HIS A 186 16.23 -7.19 19.68
N GLN A 187 16.90 -6.08 19.96
CA GLN A 187 17.40 -5.79 21.30
C GLN A 187 16.25 -5.67 22.29
N LEU A 188 15.18 -4.95 21.94
CA LEU A 188 13.99 -4.80 22.78
C LEU A 188 13.25 -6.12 22.97
N THR A 189 13.13 -6.95 21.93
CA THR A 189 12.51 -8.28 22.05
C THR A 189 13.29 -9.18 23.02
N ARG A 190 14.61 -9.02 23.10
CA ARG A 190 15.49 -9.79 24.01
C ARG A 190 15.48 -9.23 25.43
N SER A 191 15.56 -7.91 25.60
CA SER A 191 15.72 -7.27 26.91
C SER A 191 14.39 -7.00 27.61
N ARG A 192 13.31 -6.83 26.86
CA ARG A 192 11.96 -6.46 27.33
C ARG A 192 10.87 -7.25 26.58
N PRO A 193 10.76 -8.58 26.81
CA PRO A 193 9.83 -9.46 26.10
C PRO A 193 8.35 -9.13 26.33
N GLU A 194 8.03 -8.31 27.33
CA GLU A 194 6.69 -7.81 27.63
C GLU A 194 6.20 -6.71 26.68
N LEU A 195 7.11 -6.03 25.97
CA LEU A 195 6.75 -4.93 25.08
C LEU A 195 6.04 -5.44 23.83
N ARG A 196 4.96 -4.76 23.44
CA ARG A 196 4.30 -5.00 22.16
C ARG A 196 5.01 -4.18 21.09
N ILE A 197 5.78 -4.88 20.26
CA ILE A 197 6.56 -4.27 19.17
C ILE A 197 5.88 -4.57 17.84
N ALA A 198 5.58 -3.52 17.06
CA ALA A 198 5.15 -3.64 15.67
C ALA A 198 6.27 -3.17 14.74
N TYR A 199 6.63 -4.03 13.77
CA TYR A 199 7.47 -3.68 12.64
C TYR A 199 6.68 -3.84 11.35
N LEU A 200 6.76 -2.84 10.48
CA LEU A 200 6.12 -2.84 9.19
C LEU A 200 6.79 -1.84 8.24
N THR A 201 6.67 -2.09 6.94
CA THR A 201 6.97 -1.07 5.94
C THR A 201 5.79 -0.11 5.80
N SER A 202 6.05 1.06 5.25
CA SER A 202 5.00 2.02 4.89
C SER A 202 3.99 1.45 3.89
N GLU A 203 4.46 0.60 2.96
CA GLU A 203 3.57 -0.11 2.04
C GLU A 203 2.64 -1.08 2.79
N GLU A 204 3.17 -1.84 3.75
CA GLU A 204 2.36 -2.73 4.59
C GLU A 204 1.31 -1.95 5.39
N PHE A 205 1.68 -0.80 5.97
CA PHE A 205 0.73 0.08 6.66
C PHE A 205 -0.40 0.52 5.73
N VAL A 206 -0.07 0.99 4.52
CA VAL A 206 -1.06 1.38 3.51
C VAL A 206 -1.97 0.20 3.16
N ASN A 207 -1.38 -0.98 2.92
CA ASN A 207 -2.14 -2.19 2.55
C ASN A 207 -3.13 -2.59 3.64
N GLU A 208 -2.69 -2.56 4.91
CA GLU A 208 -3.54 -2.87 6.05
C GLU A 208 -4.63 -1.81 6.24
N LEU A 209 -4.32 -0.53 6.05
CA LEU A 209 -5.31 0.55 6.12
C LEU A 209 -6.40 0.37 5.05
N ILE A 210 -6.01 0.18 3.79
CA ILE A 210 -6.93 -0.06 2.67
C ILE A 210 -7.82 -1.28 2.95
N SER A 211 -7.22 -2.36 3.45
CA SER A 211 -7.94 -3.59 3.78
C SER A 211 -8.93 -3.34 4.93
N SER A 212 -8.53 -2.60 5.96
CA SER A 212 -9.39 -2.27 7.09
C SER A 212 -10.60 -1.44 6.66
N ILE A 213 -10.42 -0.49 5.75
CA ILE A 213 -11.54 0.31 5.21
C ILE A 213 -12.46 -0.59 4.38
N ARG A 214 -11.90 -1.43 3.50
CA ARG A 214 -12.69 -2.34 2.65
C ARG A 214 -13.60 -3.27 3.44
N TYR A 215 -13.10 -3.79 4.57
CA TYR A 215 -13.83 -4.76 5.39
C TYR A 215 -14.48 -4.13 6.63
N GLU A 216 -14.60 -2.80 6.70
CA GLU A 216 -15.19 -2.06 7.84
C GLU A 216 -14.52 -2.39 9.20
N GLN A 217 -13.21 -2.65 9.16
CA GLN A 217 -12.37 -3.04 10.30
C GLN A 217 -11.38 -1.95 10.72
N THR A 218 -11.65 -0.68 10.38
CA THR A 218 -10.77 0.45 10.75
C THR A 218 -10.55 0.55 12.26
N GLY A 219 -11.54 0.16 13.08
CA GLY A 219 -11.39 0.07 14.54
C GLY A 219 -10.30 -0.91 14.95
N LEU A 220 -10.29 -2.12 14.37
CA LEU A 220 -9.28 -3.14 14.65
C LEU A 220 -7.88 -2.71 14.20
N PHE A 221 -7.80 -2.03 13.06
CA PHE A 221 -6.56 -1.43 12.57
C PHE A 221 -5.99 -0.44 13.59
N ARG A 222 -6.84 0.49 14.06
CA ARG A 222 -6.43 1.49 15.07
C ARG A 222 -6.00 0.83 16.37
N ASP A 223 -6.78 -0.12 16.88
CA ASP A 223 -6.44 -0.83 18.12
C ASP A 223 -5.12 -1.58 17.97
N ARG A 224 -4.87 -2.20 16.82
CA ARG A 224 -3.62 -2.94 16.57
C ARG A 224 -2.39 -2.04 16.61
N TYR A 225 -2.44 -0.86 15.99
CA TYR A 225 -1.26 0.01 15.88
C TYR A 225 -1.13 1.03 17.01
N ARG A 226 -2.24 1.52 17.58
CA ARG A 226 -2.21 2.51 18.67
C ARG A 226 -2.05 1.86 20.05
N SER A 227 -2.19 0.55 20.15
CA SER A 227 -1.95 -0.17 21.40
C SER A 227 -0.50 -0.65 21.55
N VAL A 228 0.38 -0.46 20.56
CA VAL A 228 1.77 -0.95 20.67
C VAL A 228 2.57 -0.12 21.66
N ASP A 229 3.63 -0.71 22.21
CA ASP A 229 4.58 0.02 23.05
C ASP A 229 5.75 0.58 22.22
N VAL A 230 6.01 -0.03 21.06
CA VAL A 230 7.04 0.37 20.10
C VAL A 230 6.53 0.19 18.67
N LEU A 231 6.59 1.25 17.87
CA LEU A 231 6.27 1.25 16.45
C LEU A 231 7.54 1.48 15.63
N LEU A 232 7.87 0.53 14.75
CA LEU A 232 8.99 0.58 13.82
C LEU A 232 8.46 0.63 12.38
N ILE A 233 8.51 1.80 11.74
CA ILE A 233 8.05 2.00 10.36
C ILE A 233 9.24 2.18 9.41
N ASP A 234 9.32 1.32 8.39
CA ASP A 234 10.30 1.44 7.32
C ASP A 234 9.79 2.31 6.15
N ASP A 235 10.71 3.02 5.51
CA ASP A 235 10.55 3.72 4.24
C ASP A 235 9.33 4.66 4.19
N ILE A 236 9.24 5.57 5.15
CA ILE A 236 8.12 6.54 5.28
C ILE A 236 7.95 7.44 4.06
N GLN A 237 8.96 7.57 3.20
CA GLN A 237 8.84 8.24 1.91
C GLN A 237 7.70 7.68 1.03
N PHE A 238 7.30 6.42 1.19
CA PHE A 238 6.23 5.82 0.38
C PHE A 238 4.82 6.32 0.72
N ILE A 239 4.63 7.01 1.86
CA ILE A 239 3.37 7.70 2.17
C ILE A 239 3.36 9.16 1.70
N ALA A 240 4.48 9.70 1.20
CA ALA A 240 4.54 11.05 0.64
C ALA A 240 3.52 11.22 -0.51
N GLY A 241 2.78 12.35 -0.52
CA GLY A 241 1.74 12.64 -1.52
C GLY A 241 0.43 11.84 -1.39
N LYS A 242 0.29 10.95 -0.39
CA LYS A 242 -0.92 10.14 -0.17
C LYS A 242 -1.73 10.68 1.02
N GLU A 243 -2.43 11.80 0.82
CA GLU A 243 -3.12 12.58 1.88
C GLU A 243 -3.85 11.72 2.92
N SER A 244 -4.81 10.88 2.50
CA SER A 244 -5.57 10.03 3.42
C SER A 244 -4.71 9.04 4.23
N THR A 245 -3.64 8.50 3.64
CA THR A 245 -2.72 7.61 4.36
C THR A 245 -1.85 8.39 5.33
N GLN A 246 -1.38 9.58 4.93
CA GLN A 246 -0.60 10.46 5.80
C GLN A 246 -1.40 10.88 7.03
N GLU A 247 -2.66 11.25 6.84
CA GLU A 247 -3.57 11.63 7.93
C GLU A 247 -3.73 10.48 8.94
N GLU A 248 -4.03 9.26 8.49
CA GLU A 248 -4.20 8.13 9.42
C GLU A 248 -2.88 7.70 10.07
N PHE A 249 -1.74 7.79 9.36
CA PHE A 249 -0.42 7.61 9.96
C PHE A 249 -0.19 8.65 11.06
N PHE A 250 -0.46 9.93 10.78
CA PHE A 250 -0.27 11.03 11.73
C PHE A 250 -1.16 10.88 12.98
N HIS A 251 -2.42 10.47 12.81
CA HIS A 251 -3.29 10.14 13.94
C HIS A 251 -2.76 8.98 14.77
N THR A 252 -2.16 7.97 14.14
CA THR A 252 -1.52 6.85 14.84
C THR A 252 -0.26 7.29 15.55
N PHE A 253 0.56 8.11 14.90
CA PHE A 253 1.77 8.71 15.43
C PHE A 253 1.48 9.53 16.69
N ASN A 254 0.54 10.48 16.63
CA ASN A 254 0.20 11.32 17.78
C ASN A 254 -0.35 10.51 18.95
N ALA A 255 -1.23 9.53 18.69
CA ALA A 255 -1.77 8.67 19.74
C ALA A 255 -0.67 7.89 20.49
N LEU A 256 0.37 7.44 19.78
CA LEU A 256 1.52 6.77 20.38
C LEU A 256 2.46 7.76 21.07
N TYR A 257 2.71 8.91 20.45
CA TYR A 257 3.57 9.96 20.98
C TYR A 257 3.04 10.50 22.32
N ASP A 258 1.77 10.88 22.38
CA ASP A 258 1.08 11.34 23.59
C ASP A 258 1.06 10.25 24.67
N GLY A 259 1.01 8.99 24.26
CA GLY A 259 1.11 7.82 25.13
C GLY A 259 2.54 7.48 25.58
N GLN A 260 3.54 8.32 25.26
CA GLN A 260 4.97 8.10 25.49
C GLN A 260 5.48 6.75 24.97
N LYS A 261 4.90 6.27 23.86
CA LYS A 261 5.31 5.04 23.19
C LYS A 261 6.46 5.36 22.24
N GLN A 262 7.40 4.42 22.09
CA GLN A 262 8.55 4.65 21.22
C GLN A 262 8.13 4.56 19.75
N ILE A 263 8.50 5.56 18.98
CA ILE A 263 8.33 5.56 17.53
C ILE A 263 9.70 5.62 16.86
N VAL A 264 9.96 4.72 15.92
CA VAL A 264 11.17 4.74 15.07
C VAL A 264 10.73 4.71 13.61
N VAL A 265 11.28 5.63 12.82
CA VAL A 265 10.93 5.79 11.42
C VAL A 265 12.20 5.85 10.58
N THR A 266 12.21 5.15 9.44
CA THR A 266 13.28 5.31 8.44
C THR A 266 12.78 6.12 7.23
N CYS A 267 13.70 6.90 6.64
CA CYS A 267 13.41 7.65 5.41
C CYS A 267 14.64 7.72 4.50
N ASP A 268 14.45 7.65 3.18
CA ASP A 268 15.53 7.90 2.22
C ASP A 268 15.87 9.40 2.07
N SER A 269 15.00 10.27 2.55
CA SER A 269 15.08 11.73 2.39
C SER A 269 14.96 12.44 3.74
N PRO A 270 15.50 13.67 3.89
CA PRO A 270 15.34 14.44 5.12
C PRO A 270 13.87 14.76 5.41
N PRO A 271 13.47 15.01 6.68
CA PRO A 271 12.06 15.18 7.09
C PRO A 271 11.26 16.21 6.26
N ARG A 272 11.95 17.27 5.79
CA ARG A 272 11.37 18.34 4.97
C ARG A 272 10.68 17.89 3.69
N SER A 273 10.95 16.66 3.22
CA SER A 273 10.29 16.11 2.04
C SER A 273 8.85 15.62 2.33
N ILE A 274 8.43 15.57 3.60
CA ILE A 274 7.10 15.12 4.02
C ILE A 274 6.56 16.15 5.01
N PRO A 275 5.88 17.22 4.54
CA PRO A 275 5.52 18.37 5.37
C PRO A 275 4.73 18.00 6.64
N THR A 276 3.82 17.03 6.54
CA THR A 276 3.02 16.53 7.66
C THR A 276 3.86 15.82 8.73
N LEU A 277 4.99 15.22 8.35
CA LEU A 277 5.96 14.68 9.32
C LEU A 277 6.82 15.79 9.90
N GLU A 278 7.29 16.73 9.07
CA GLU A 278 8.06 17.90 9.54
C GLU A 278 7.32 18.62 10.66
N ASP A 279 6.03 18.91 10.49
CA ASP A 279 5.18 19.52 11.53
C ASP A 279 5.12 18.67 12.81
N ALA A 280 5.02 17.34 12.67
CA ALA A 280 5.02 16.41 13.80
C ALA A 280 6.35 16.44 14.57
N PHE A 281 7.47 16.47 13.84
CA PHE A 281 8.82 16.48 14.40
C PHE A 281 9.16 17.86 15.00
N GLU A 282 8.73 18.96 14.40
CA GLU A 282 8.89 20.31 14.96
C GLU A 282 8.08 20.46 16.26
N ALA A 283 6.85 19.96 16.30
CA ALA A 283 6.02 19.97 17.51
C ALA A 283 6.67 19.14 18.64
N ALA A 284 7.24 17.97 18.31
CA ALA A 284 7.96 17.14 19.26
C ALA A 284 9.25 17.80 19.78
N SER A 285 10.01 18.46 18.90
CA SER A 285 11.28 19.10 19.23
C SER A 285 11.14 20.42 19.97
N SER A 286 9.95 21.05 19.93
CA SER A 286 9.67 22.32 20.61
C SER A 286 9.21 22.14 22.07
N GLY A 287 9.05 20.89 22.51
CA GLY A 287 8.60 20.54 23.86
C GLY A 287 9.71 20.15 24.85
N ASP A 288 10.98 20.08 24.38
CA ASP A 288 12.19 19.85 25.17
C ASP A 288 12.89 21.18 25.53
#